data_AF-A0A7L5RQD4-F1
#
_entry.id   AF-A0A7L5RQD4-F1
#
_cell.length_a   1.000
_cell.length_b   1.000
_cell.length_c   1.000
_cell.angle_alpha   90.00
_cell.angle_beta   90.00
_cell.angle_gamma   90.00
#
_symmetry.space_group_name_H-M   'P 1'
#
loop_
_entity.id
_entity.type
_entity.pdbx_description
1 polymer ?
#
loop_
_entity_poly.entity_id
_entity_poly.type
_entity_poly.pdbx_seq_one_letter_code
_entity_poly.pdbx_strand_id
1 'polypeptide(L)'
;MRQPDIEIYLKDASQQAVNDWLQQAIGACTPWQQKGQTFKCSANGIPVTWLPRAVGKWHCLLLESTTTPWPDDLACAHAAYQALGVEIRCAPGGWQEEEALEEADRWISVSQNGEQEIRWHTD
;
A
#
# COMPACT_ATOMS: atom_id res chain seq x y z
N MET A 1 -7.13 4.83 -15.70
CA MET A 1 -8.47 4.73 -15.05
C MET A 1 -8.22 4.65 -13.56
N ARG A 2 -9.10 5.19 -12.72
CA ARG A 2 -8.90 5.19 -11.27
C ARG A 2 -9.27 3.84 -10.68
N GLN A 3 -8.43 3.28 -9.81
CA GLN A 3 -8.67 2.00 -9.16
C GLN A 3 -9.74 2.13 -8.04
N PRO A 4 -10.49 1.06 -7.75
CA PRO A 4 -11.51 1.05 -6.70
C PRO A 4 -10.93 1.05 -5.28
N ASP A 5 -9.69 0.60 -5.15
CA ASP A 5 -8.90 0.52 -3.93
C ASP A 5 -7.42 0.71 -4.27
N ILE A 6 -6.60 0.84 -3.24
CA ILE A 6 -5.15 0.91 -3.35
C ILE A 6 -4.53 -0.10 -2.40
N GLU A 7 -3.65 -0.95 -2.91
CA GLU A 7 -2.85 -1.89 -2.13
C GLU A 7 -1.35 -1.69 -2.39
N ILE A 8 -0.62 -1.29 -1.34
CA ILE A 8 0.83 -1.12 -1.39
C ILE A 8 1.52 -1.89 -0.26
N TYR A 9 2.75 -2.33 -0.52
CA TYR A 9 3.59 -3.05 0.41
C TYR A 9 4.76 -2.16 0.83
N LEU A 10 4.93 -1.97 2.14
CA LEU A 10 5.92 -1.08 2.73
C LEU A 10 6.97 -1.88 3.46
N LYS A 11 8.25 -1.67 3.13
CA LYS A 11 9.36 -2.38 3.77
C LYS A 11 9.70 -1.78 5.13
N ASP A 12 9.52 -2.57 6.19
CA ASP A 12 9.96 -2.24 7.55
C ASP A 12 9.44 -0.88 8.09
N ALA A 13 8.27 -0.44 7.61
CA ALA A 13 7.66 0.82 8.01
C ALA A 13 7.01 0.71 9.40
N SER A 14 7.13 1.76 10.21
CA SER A 14 6.36 1.81 11.46
C SER A 14 4.89 2.17 11.20
N GLN A 15 3.96 1.52 11.90
CA GLN A 15 2.53 1.86 11.81
C GLN A 15 2.26 3.32 12.21
N GLN A 16 3.03 3.86 13.17
CA GLN A 16 2.90 5.25 13.59
C GLN A 16 3.26 6.22 12.45
N ALA A 17 4.37 5.98 11.74
CA ALA A 17 4.75 6.82 10.60
C ALA A 17 3.72 6.76 9.48
N VAL A 18 3.16 5.57 9.21
CA VAL A 18 2.07 5.40 8.24
C VAL A 18 0.82 6.16 8.68
N ASN A 19 0.44 6.07 9.95
CA ASN A 19 -0.67 6.82 10.51
C ASN A 19 -0.46 8.35 10.37
N ASP A 20 0.72 8.86 10.67
CA ASP A 20 1.03 10.28 10.59
C ASP A 20 1.01 10.78 9.14
N TRP A 21 1.52 9.98 8.21
CA TRP A 21 1.42 10.27 6.78
C TRP A 21 -0.03 10.27 6.27
N LEU A 22 -0.84 9.27 6.62
CA LEU A 22 -2.26 9.22 6.22
C LEU A 22 -3.03 10.42 6.76
N GLN A 23 -2.74 10.85 8.00
CA GLN A 23 -3.33 12.06 8.57
C GLN A 23 -3.01 13.32 7.77
N GLN A 24 -1.79 13.43 7.23
CA GLN A 24 -1.37 14.56 6.41
C GLN A 24 -1.93 14.49 4.98
N ALA A 25 -1.91 13.30 4.37
CA ALA A 25 -2.25 13.12 2.96
C ALA A 25 -3.77 13.04 2.70
N ILE A 26 -4.52 12.47 3.65
CA ILE A 26 -5.97 12.21 3.50
C ILE A 26 -6.78 12.99 4.53
N GLY A 27 -6.35 12.98 5.77
CA GLY A 27 -7.04 13.60 6.90
C GLY A 27 -7.10 12.68 8.11
N ALA A 28 -7.73 13.17 9.19
CA ALA A 28 -7.70 12.53 10.51
C ALA A 28 -8.04 11.02 10.46
N CYS A 29 -7.19 10.22 11.11
CA CYS A 29 -7.39 8.80 11.30
C CYS A 29 -8.17 8.55 12.59
N THR A 30 -9.15 7.66 12.56
CA THR A 30 -9.73 7.11 13.78
C THR A 30 -8.68 6.25 14.51
N PRO A 31 -8.84 6.00 15.83
CA PRO A 31 -7.96 5.09 16.54
C PRO A 31 -7.90 3.71 15.89
N TRP A 32 -6.69 3.19 15.67
CA TRP A 32 -6.48 1.86 15.09
C TRP A 32 -7.05 0.77 16.00
N GLN A 33 -7.80 -0.15 15.41
CA GLN A 33 -8.42 -1.28 16.09
C GLN A 33 -7.82 -2.58 15.57
N GLN A 34 -7.31 -3.42 16.46
CA GLN A 34 -6.82 -4.75 16.07
C GLN A 34 -8.01 -5.68 15.78
N LYS A 35 -7.93 -6.39 14.65
CA LYS A 35 -8.87 -7.42 14.19
C LYS A 35 -8.08 -8.62 13.68
N GLY A 36 -7.87 -9.60 14.56
CA GLY A 36 -6.99 -10.73 14.30
C GLY A 36 -5.55 -10.26 14.08
N GLN A 37 -5.00 -10.56 12.91
CA GLN A 37 -3.65 -10.15 12.52
C GLN A 37 -3.60 -8.75 11.90
N THR A 38 -4.77 -8.19 11.53
CA THR A 38 -4.86 -6.87 10.89
C THR A 38 -5.15 -5.78 11.92
N PHE A 39 -4.84 -4.55 11.56
CA PHE A 39 -5.25 -3.34 12.24
C PHE A 39 -6.08 -2.51 11.28
N LYS A 40 -7.19 -1.95 11.75
CA LYS A 40 -8.11 -1.18 10.92
C LYS A 40 -8.34 0.21 11.49
N CYS A 41 -8.44 1.20 10.62
CA CYS A 41 -8.91 2.55 10.97
C CYS A 41 -9.71 3.14 9.80
N SER A 42 -10.20 4.36 9.96
CA SER A 42 -10.70 5.17 8.86
C SER A 42 -9.93 6.48 8.80
N ALA A 43 -9.45 6.85 7.62
CA ALA A 43 -8.83 8.15 7.34
C ALA A 43 -9.82 9.02 6.56
N ASN A 44 -10.41 10.04 7.21
CA ASN A 44 -11.43 10.90 6.60
C ASN A 44 -12.57 10.13 5.88
N GLY A 45 -13.04 9.03 6.48
CA GLY A 45 -14.09 8.18 5.90
C GLY A 45 -13.61 7.08 4.96
N ILE A 46 -12.33 7.07 4.55
CA ILE A 46 -11.74 5.97 3.76
C ILE A 46 -11.38 4.82 4.69
N PRO A 47 -11.88 3.59 4.47
CA PRO A 47 -11.45 2.42 5.23
C PRO A 47 -9.98 2.10 4.95
N VAL A 48 -9.23 1.85 6.03
CA VAL A 48 -7.81 1.53 5.97
C VAL A 48 -7.58 0.21 6.69
N THR A 49 -6.90 -0.72 6.02
CA THR A 49 -6.42 -1.97 6.62
C THR A 49 -4.90 -2.01 6.59
N TRP A 50 -4.29 -2.35 7.72
CA TRP A 50 -2.86 -2.58 7.88
C TRP A 50 -2.61 -4.02 8.30
N LEU A 51 -1.80 -4.74 7.51
CA LEU A 51 -1.33 -6.08 7.84
C LEU A 51 0.20 -6.04 8.06
N PRO A 52 0.66 -6.07 9.33
CA PRO A 52 2.08 -6.16 9.61
C PRO A 52 2.64 -7.52 9.18
N ARG A 53 3.89 -7.50 8.72
CA ARG A 53 4.67 -8.66 8.25
C ARG A 53 3.89 -9.57 7.29
N ALA A 54 3.17 -8.99 6.34
CA ALA A 54 2.46 -9.71 5.29
C ALA A 54 3.38 -10.67 4.54
N VAL A 55 4.61 -10.23 4.21
CA VAL A 55 5.66 -11.08 3.62
C VAL A 55 7.01 -10.68 4.23
N GLY A 56 7.56 -11.49 5.14
CA GLY A 56 8.83 -11.19 5.81
C GLY A 56 8.84 -9.82 6.50
N LYS A 57 9.62 -8.86 5.97
CA LYS A 57 9.70 -7.47 6.48
C LYS A 57 8.69 -6.51 5.84
N TRP A 58 7.86 -6.98 4.92
CA TRP A 58 6.89 -6.15 4.20
C TRP A 58 5.57 -6.10 4.95
N HIS A 59 4.95 -4.93 4.95
CA HIS A 59 3.63 -4.68 5.52
C HIS A 59 2.68 -4.33 4.40
N CYS A 60 1.47 -4.89 4.40
CA CYS A 60 0.43 -4.48 3.45
C CYS A 60 -0.39 -3.32 4.04
N LEU A 61 -0.61 -2.30 3.22
CA LEU A 61 -1.54 -1.21 3.46
C LEU A 61 -2.58 -1.22 2.35
N LEU A 62 -3.85 -1.37 2.74
CA LEU A 62 -5.00 -1.36 1.84
C LEU A 62 -5.89 -0.16 2.16
N LEU A 63 -6.22 0.63 1.14
CA LEU A 63 -7.15 1.76 1.19
C LEU A 63 -8.35 1.46 0.29
N GLU A 64 -9.49 1.16 0.89
CA GLU A 64 -10.66 0.63 0.16
C GLU A 64 -11.57 1.78 -0.32
N SER A 65 -11.09 2.60 -1.27
CA SER A 65 -11.88 3.69 -1.83
C SER A 65 -11.39 4.21 -3.17
N THR A 66 -12.33 4.57 -4.05
CA THR A 66 -12.06 5.38 -5.24
C THR A 66 -11.76 6.84 -4.93
N THR A 67 -11.98 7.33 -3.71
CA THR A 67 -11.85 8.76 -3.37
C THR A 67 -10.50 9.14 -2.76
N THR A 68 -9.53 8.21 -2.80
CA THR A 68 -8.15 8.49 -2.36
C THR A 68 -7.51 9.62 -3.19
N PRO A 69 -6.55 10.38 -2.63
CA PRO A 69 -5.84 11.41 -3.39
C PRO A 69 -5.11 10.87 -4.63
N TRP A 70 -4.75 9.59 -4.61
CA TRP A 70 -4.03 8.91 -5.68
C TRP A 70 -4.99 8.16 -6.61
N PRO A 71 -4.78 8.21 -7.93
CA PRO A 71 -5.63 7.49 -8.88
C PRO A 71 -5.41 5.96 -8.87
N ASP A 72 -4.25 5.48 -8.46
CA ASP A 72 -3.84 4.08 -8.50
C ASP A 72 -2.73 3.76 -7.47
N ASP A 73 -2.36 2.48 -7.39
CA ASP A 73 -1.34 1.94 -6.51
C ASP A 73 0.02 2.60 -6.71
N LEU A 74 0.41 2.80 -7.97
CA LEU A 74 1.72 3.35 -8.30
C LEU A 74 1.85 4.82 -7.85
N ALA A 75 0.83 5.63 -8.09
CA ALA A 75 0.79 7.00 -7.61
C ALA A 75 0.81 7.08 -6.07
N CYS A 76 0.13 6.14 -5.39
CA CYS A 76 0.22 6.02 -3.93
C CYS A 76 1.62 5.58 -3.47
N ALA A 77 2.22 4.62 -4.16
CA ALA A 77 3.55 4.10 -3.84
C ALA A 77 4.62 5.21 -3.93
N HIS A 78 4.55 6.06 -4.95
CA HIS A 78 5.41 7.24 -5.07
C HIS A 78 5.22 8.22 -3.92
N ALA A 79 3.98 8.52 -3.54
CA ALA A 79 3.69 9.43 -2.43
C ALA A 79 4.11 8.85 -1.07
N ALA A 80 3.91 7.55 -0.86
CA ALA A 80 4.34 6.83 0.33
C ALA A 80 5.88 6.81 0.42
N TYR A 81 6.57 6.54 -0.69
CA TYR A 81 8.03 6.57 -0.76
C TYR A 81 8.58 7.95 -0.39
N GLN A 82 7.99 9.02 -0.97
CA GLN A 82 8.37 10.41 -0.68
C GLN A 82 8.19 10.77 0.80
N ALA A 83 7.12 10.29 1.45
CA ALA A 83 6.80 10.61 2.83
C ALA A 83 7.57 9.76 3.85
N LEU A 84 7.78 8.48 3.56
CA LEU A 84 8.26 7.48 4.53
C LEU A 84 9.73 7.10 4.31
N GLY A 85 10.28 7.30 3.11
CA GLY A 85 11.68 7.00 2.79
C GLY A 85 12.04 5.51 2.78
N VAL A 86 11.05 4.62 2.79
CA VAL A 86 11.23 3.15 2.72
C VAL A 86 10.82 2.63 1.36
N GLU A 87 11.40 1.50 0.94
CA GLU A 87 11.01 0.83 -0.32
C GLU A 87 9.51 0.48 -0.29
N ILE A 88 8.81 0.83 -1.37
CA ILE A 88 7.39 0.54 -1.56
C ILE A 88 7.22 -0.37 -2.78
N ARG A 89 6.32 -1.34 -2.70
CA ARG A 89 5.95 -2.20 -3.82
C ARG A 89 4.45 -2.19 -4.07
N CYS A 90 4.06 -2.34 -5.32
CA CYS A 90 2.67 -2.52 -5.72
C CYS A 90 2.56 -3.36 -6.99
N ALA A 91 1.34 -3.79 -7.31
CA ALA A 91 1.07 -4.41 -8.60
C ALA A 91 1.28 -3.39 -9.75
N PRO A 92 1.67 -3.84 -10.96
CA PRO A 92 1.85 -2.99 -12.13
C PRO A 92 0.52 -2.48 -12.75
N GLY A 93 -0.63 -2.85 -12.18
CA GLY A 93 -1.97 -2.45 -12.59
C GLY A 93 -3.03 -3.05 -11.65
N GLY A 94 -4.31 -2.72 -11.87
CA GLY A 94 -5.40 -3.34 -11.12
C GLY A 94 -5.45 -4.84 -11.38
N TRP A 95 -5.52 -5.65 -10.33
CA TRP A 95 -5.59 -7.11 -10.44
C TRP A 95 -6.77 -7.53 -11.34
N GLN A 96 -6.49 -8.20 -12.46
CA GLN A 96 -7.47 -8.86 -13.32
C GLN A 96 -7.33 -10.38 -13.11
N GLU A 97 -8.43 -11.06 -12.77
CA GLU A 97 -8.45 -12.51 -12.50
C GLU A 97 -7.88 -13.34 -13.67
N GLU A 98 -7.98 -12.87 -14.92
CA GLU A 98 -7.49 -13.57 -16.10
C GLU A 98 -5.96 -13.50 -16.31
N GLU A 99 -5.25 -12.54 -15.72
CA GLU A 99 -3.78 -12.38 -15.83
C GLU A 99 -3.01 -13.15 -14.72
N ALA A 100 -3.74 -13.80 -13.82
CA ALA A 100 -3.29 -14.16 -12.47
C ALA A 100 -2.24 -15.29 -12.34
N LEU A 101 -1.87 -16.03 -13.40
CA LEU A 101 -0.98 -17.20 -13.26
C LEU A 101 0.46 -16.96 -13.73
N GLU A 102 0.69 -16.16 -14.77
CA GLU A 102 2.05 -15.90 -15.28
C GLU A 102 2.65 -14.59 -14.74
N GLU A 103 1.80 -13.70 -14.23
CA GLU A 103 2.14 -12.32 -13.90
C GLU A 103 2.05 -12.01 -12.38
N ALA A 104 1.65 -12.99 -11.56
CA ALA A 104 1.48 -12.83 -10.11
C ALA A 104 2.78 -12.39 -9.39
N ASP A 105 3.93 -12.72 -9.96
CA ASP A 105 5.23 -12.35 -9.43
C ASP A 105 5.73 -10.98 -9.94
N ARG A 106 5.02 -10.29 -10.85
CA ARG A 106 5.44 -8.98 -11.35
C ARG A 106 4.97 -7.88 -10.41
N TRP A 107 5.93 -7.07 -9.97
CA TRP A 107 5.70 -5.95 -9.07
C TRP A 107 6.46 -4.72 -9.56
N ILE A 108 5.95 -3.55 -9.23
CA ILE A 108 6.71 -2.30 -9.30
C ILE A 108 7.32 -2.04 -7.94
N SER A 109 8.63 -1.76 -7.89
CA SER A 109 9.34 -1.26 -6.71
C SER A 109 9.68 0.21 -6.89
N VAL A 110 9.29 1.02 -5.92
CA VAL A 110 9.65 2.44 -5.80
C VAL A 110 10.66 2.58 -4.67
N SER A 111 11.85 3.05 -5.01
CA SER A 111 12.99 3.11 -4.10
C SER A 111 13.95 4.27 -4.44
N GLN A 112 15.07 4.35 -3.72
CA GLN A 112 16.16 5.29 -4.02
C GLN A 112 16.75 5.12 -5.44
N ASN A 113 16.58 3.95 -6.05
CA ASN A 113 17.03 3.68 -7.42
C ASN A 113 15.99 4.09 -8.47
N GLY A 114 14.90 4.72 -8.04
CA GLY A 114 13.73 5.04 -8.86
C GLY A 114 12.70 3.92 -8.88
N GLU A 115 11.83 3.99 -9.89
CA GLU A 115 10.82 3.00 -10.20
C GLU A 115 11.42 1.86 -11.04
N GLN A 116 11.21 0.61 -10.63
CA GLN A 116 11.69 -0.56 -11.34
C GLN A 116 10.66 -1.67 -11.30
N GLU A 117 10.44 -2.34 -12.44
CA GLU A 117 9.73 -3.60 -12.45
C GLU A 117 10.64 -4.72 -11.93
N ILE A 118 10.11 -5.54 -11.03
CA ILE A 118 10.81 -6.65 -10.38
C ILE A 118 9.97 -7.92 -10.42
N ARG A 119 10.64 -9.06 -10.22
CA ARG A 119 9.98 -10.28 -9.79
C ARG A 119 10.08 -10.45 -8.28
N TRP A 120 8.95 -10.57 -7.60
CA TRP A 120 8.92 -10.76 -6.14
C TRP A 120 8.19 -12.05 -5.77
N HIS A 121 8.98 -13.08 -5.45
CA HIS A 121 8.46 -14.33 -4.90
C HIS A 121 8.15 -14.16 -3.42
N THR A 122 6.94 -14.53 -3.01
CA THR A 122 6.44 -14.39 -1.63
C THR A 122 6.44 -15.70 -0.82
N ASP A 123 7.07 -16.74 -1.37
CA ASP A 123 7.23 -18.07 -0.74
C ASP A 123 7.99 -18.04 0.60
#